data_AF-A0A939B681-F1
#
_entry.id   AF-A0A939B681-F1
#
_cell.length_a   1.000
_cell.length_b   1.000
_cell.length_c   1.000
_cell.angle_alpha   90.00
_cell.angle_beta   90.00
_cell.angle_gamma   90.00
#
_symmetry.space_group_name_H-M   'P 1'
#
loop_
_entity.id
_entity.type
_entity.pdbx_description
1 polymer ?
#
loop_
_entity_poly.entity_id
_entity_poly.type
_entity_poly.pdbx_seq_one_letter_code
_entity_poly.pdbx_strand_id
1 'polypeptide(L)'
;MDNRNLSETLPYGKLAMLGIDREKADLLPQEVKEKLLSGEITPLVQVSIRAQNGNAVTLPLKLQMVADRQGNPALMAYPVRAALETERNKAIALTEQEAERLRKGEVIQKAVDVNGEKTRQYLQLDPETKS
;
A
#
# COMPACT_ATOMS: atom_id res chain seq x y z
N MET A 1 -16.20 7.51 -19.11
CA MET A 1 -15.22 7.43 -18.00
C MET A 1 -15.86 8.19 -16.85
N ASP A 2 -16.58 7.49 -15.97
CA ASP A 2 -17.30 8.14 -14.87
C ASP A 2 -16.37 8.32 -13.68
N ASN A 3 -15.68 9.45 -13.67
CA ASN A 3 -14.88 9.91 -12.54
C ASN A 3 -15.84 10.48 -11.47
N ARG A 4 -16.55 9.60 -10.77
CA ARG A 4 -17.38 10.00 -9.62
C ARG A 4 -16.46 10.10 -8.42
N ASN A 5 -16.31 11.30 -7.85
CA ASN A 5 -15.75 11.50 -6.52
C ASN A 5 -16.33 10.44 -5.58
N LEU A 6 -15.49 9.53 -5.09
CA LEU A 6 -15.89 8.33 -4.36
C LEU A 6 -16.50 8.68 -2.99
N SER A 7 -16.10 9.83 -2.42
CA SER A 7 -16.67 10.45 -1.24
C SER A 7 -16.17 11.90 -1.14
N GLU A 8 -16.97 12.81 -0.58
CA GLU A 8 -16.52 14.16 -0.21
C GLU A 8 -15.69 14.18 1.09
N THR A 9 -15.59 13.03 1.77
CA THR A 9 -14.94 12.92 3.08
C THR A 9 -13.95 11.77 3.12
N LEU A 10 -12.87 11.93 3.90
CA LEU A 10 -11.89 10.88 4.10
C LEU A 10 -12.50 9.66 4.82
N PRO A 11 -12.03 8.43 4.52
CA PRO A 11 -12.53 7.21 5.13
C PRO A 11 -11.92 7.01 6.53
N TYR A 12 -12.23 7.88 7.49
CA TYR A 12 -11.62 7.93 8.82
C TYR A 12 -11.60 6.58 9.53
N GLY A 13 -12.70 5.82 9.47
CA GLY A 13 -12.77 4.50 10.09
C GLY A 13 -11.79 3.49 9.48
N LYS A 14 -11.53 3.56 8.17
CA LYS A 14 -10.57 2.68 7.48
C LYS A 14 -9.13 3.11 7.75
N LEU A 15 -8.88 4.42 7.77
CA LEU A 15 -7.57 5.01 8.12
C LEU A 15 -7.17 4.65 9.57
N ALA A 16 -8.13 4.64 10.49
CA ALA A 16 -7.89 4.27 11.90
C ALA A 16 -7.39 2.82 12.05
N MET A 17 -7.80 1.90 11.17
CA MET A 17 -7.29 0.53 11.15
C MET A 17 -5.79 0.46 10.81
N LEU A 18 -5.25 1.49 10.16
CA LEU A 18 -3.82 1.66 9.87
C LEU A 18 -3.10 2.49 10.94
N GLY A 19 -3.77 2.85 12.04
CA GLY A 19 -3.21 3.70 13.09
C GLY A 19 -3.20 5.20 12.77
N ILE A 20 -3.87 5.60 11.68
CA ILE A 20 -4.17 6.99 11.35
C ILE A 20 -5.56 7.30 11.92
N ASP A 21 -5.62 7.64 13.20
CA ASP A 21 -6.83 8.16 13.83
C ASP A 21 -7.29 9.48 13.18
N ARG A 22 -8.46 9.98 13.59
CA ARG A 22 -9.07 11.17 12.98
C ARG A 22 -8.15 12.39 13.05
N GLU A 23 -7.51 12.62 14.19
CA GLU A 23 -6.58 13.74 14.38
C GLU A 23 -5.40 13.64 13.41
N LYS A 24 -4.78 12.47 13.29
CA LYS A 24 -3.71 12.24 12.31
C LYS A 24 -4.18 12.33 10.87
N ALA A 25 -5.41 11.89 10.58
CA ALA A 25 -6.00 11.96 9.24
C ALA A 25 -6.19 13.42 8.81
N ASP A 26 -6.64 14.28 9.72
CA ASP A 26 -6.81 15.71 9.47
C ASP A 26 -5.45 16.41 9.21
N LEU A 27 -4.40 15.92 9.89
CA LEU A 27 -3.01 16.37 9.75
C LEU A 27 -2.25 15.77 8.55
N LEU A 28 -2.87 14.90 7.76
CA LEU A 28 -2.22 14.38 6.55
C LEU A 28 -1.84 15.53 5.60
N PRO A 29 -0.72 15.41 4.86
CA PRO A 29 -0.36 16.37 3.84
C PRO A 29 -1.52 16.60 2.86
N GLN A 30 -1.70 17.84 2.41
CA GLN A 30 -2.81 18.21 1.54
C GLN A 30 -2.87 17.35 0.27
N GLU A 31 -1.71 17.10 -0.36
CA GLU A 31 -1.60 16.21 -1.53
C GLU A 31 -2.12 14.79 -1.25
N VAL A 32 -1.85 14.24 -0.06
CA VAL A 32 -2.33 12.89 0.32
C VAL A 32 -3.86 12.91 0.44
N LYS A 33 -4.43 13.94 1.06
CA LYS A 33 -5.88 14.08 1.21
C LYS A 33 -6.57 14.23 -0.13
N GLU A 34 -6.02 15.05 -1.03
CA GLU A 34 -6.54 15.27 -2.37
C GLU A 34 -6.52 13.99 -3.21
N LYS A 35 -5.42 13.23 -3.22
CA LYS A 35 -5.35 11.95 -3.95
C LYS A 35 -6.30 10.89 -3.38
N LEU A 36 -6.45 10.83 -2.06
CA LEU A 36 -7.45 9.95 -1.46
C LEU A 36 -8.87 10.32 -1.94
N LEU A 37 -9.24 11.59 -1.90
CA LEU A 37 -10.58 12.04 -2.31
C LEU A 37 -10.85 11.86 -3.81
N SER A 38 -9.83 12.06 -4.66
CA SER A 38 -9.93 11.82 -6.11
C SER A 38 -9.95 10.34 -6.48
N GLY A 39 -9.65 9.44 -5.53
CA GLY A 39 -9.50 8.01 -5.79
C GLY A 39 -8.19 7.65 -6.48
N GLU A 40 -7.22 8.56 -6.48
CA GLU A 40 -5.86 8.31 -6.96
C GLU A 40 -5.00 7.65 -5.88
N ILE A 41 -3.88 7.08 -6.30
CA ILE A 41 -2.90 6.48 -5.39
C ILE A 41 -2.09 7.61 -4.74
N THR A 42 -1.98 7.58 -3.42
CA THR A 42 -1.19 8.57 -2.65
C THR A 42 0.31 8.42 -2.91
N PRO A 43 1.11 9.47 -2.61
CA PRO A 43 2.54 9.29 -2.34
C PRO A 43 2.76 8.32 -1.18
N LEU A 44 4.02 7.99 -0.92
CA LEU A 44 4.40 7.13 0.20
C LEU A 44 4.00 7.75 1.56
N VAL A 45 3.24 7.01 2.36
CA VAL A 45 2.82 7.38 3.71
C VAL A 45 3.35 6.36 4.72
N GLN A 46 3.94 6.81 5.82
CA GLN A 46 4.31 5.93 6.92
C GLN A 46 3.14 5.77 7.89
N VAL A 47 2.72 4.53 8.11
CA VAL A 47 1.68 4.18 9.07
C VAL A 47 2.26 3.39 10.23
N SER A 48 1.65 3.51 11.42
CA SER A 48 2.07 2.78 12.62
C SER A 48 0.94 1.89 13.10
N ILE A 49 1.11 0.58 12.94
CA ILE A 49 0.08 -0.41 13.27
C ILE A 49 0.51 -1.17 14.52
N ARG A 50 -0.39 -1.29 15.50
CA ARG A 50 -0.16 -2.16 16.65
C ARG A 50 -0.39 -3.61 16.25
N ALA A 51 0.66 -4.41 16.28
CA ALA A 51 0.57 -5.84 16.08
C ALA A 51 -0.10 -6.52 17.28
N GLN A 52 -0.59 -7.75 17.09
CA GLN A 52 -1.29 -8.52 18.13
C GLN A 52 -0.45 -8.78 19.39
N ASN A 53 0.89 -8.72 19.25
CA ASN A 53 1.84 -8.85 20.36
C ASN A 53 2.06 -7.54 21.15
N GLY A 54 1.33 -6.47 20.84
CA GLY A 54 1.44 -5.16 21.49
C GLY A 54 2.51 -4.23 20.92
N ASN A 55 3.39 -4.72 20.04
CA ASN A 55 4.44 -3.90 19.42
C ASN A 55 3.88 -3.06 18.28
N ALA A 56 4.33 -1.81 18.16
CA ALA A 56 4.04 -0.97 17.02
C ALA A 56 5.00 -1.30 15.86
N VAL A 57 4.44 -1.53 14.67
CA VAL A 57 5.19 -1.73 13.43
C VAL A 57 4.94 -0.54 12.52
N THR A 58 6.02 0.12 12.12
CA THR A 58 5.97 1.20 11.12
C THR A 58 6.09 0.60 9.72
N LEU A 59 5.12 0.89 8.85
CA LEU A 59 5.09 0.38 7.48
C LEU A 59 4.90 1.54 6.48
N PRO A 60 5.75 1.63 5.44
CA PRO A 60 5.50 2.54 4.33
C PRO A 60 4.44 1.93 3.40
N LEU A 61 3.36 2.68 3.15
CA LEU A 61 2.24 2.31 2.29
C LEU A 61 1.96 3.40 1.26
N LYS A 62 1.49 3.00 0.09
CA LYS A 62 0.62 3.84 -0.73
C LYS A 62 -0.83 3.46 -0.48
N LEU A 63 -1.71 4.43 -0.51
CA LEU A 63 -3.13 4.25 -0.21
C LEU A 63 -3.96 4.69 -1.40
N GLN A 64 -5.12 4.07 -1.58
CA GLN A 64 -6.12 4.51 -2.55
C GLN A 64 -7.51 4.34 -1.93
N MET A 65 -8.32 5.39 -1.99
CA MET A 65 -9.74 5.25 -1.68
C MET A 65 -10.44 4.65 -2.90
N VAL A 66 -11.25 3.63 -2.67
CA VAL A 66 -12.03 2.94 -3.71
C VAL A 66 -13.47 2.78 -3.24
N ALA A 67 -14.41 2.56 -4.14
CA ALA A 67 -15.73 2.07 -3.77
C ALA A 67 -15.71 0.55 -3.69
N ASP A 68 -16.30 -0.02 -2.63
CA ASP A 68 -16.55 -1.45 -2.58
C ASP A 68 -17.70 -1.86 -3.53
N ARG A 69 -18.05 -3.15 -3.54
CA ARG A 69 -19.13 -3.68 -4.40
C ARG A 69 -20.50 -3.07 -4.13
N GLN A 70 -20.70 -2.44 -2.96
CA GLN A 70 -21.94 -1.80 -2.54
C GLN A 70 -21.88 -0.28 -2.72
N GLY A 71 -20.77 0.26 -3.23
CA GLY A 71 -20.57 1.69 -3.40
C GLY A 71 -20.05 2.41 -2.15
N ASN A 72 -19.74 1.69 -1.07
CA ASN A 72 -19.23 2.32 0.15
C ASN A 72 -17.73 2.62 0.04
N PRO A 73 -17.24 3.69 0.68
CA PRO A 73 -15.81 3.98 0.74
C PRO A 73 -15.02 2.84 1.40
N ALA A 74 -14.03 2.34 0.66
CA ALA A 74 -13.04 1.38 1.09
C ALA A 74 -11.63 1.95 0.86
N LEU A 75 -10.65 1.32 1.49
CA LEU A 75 -9.25 1.73 1.40
C LEU A 75 -8.42 0.54 0.92
N MET A 76 -7.75 0.70 -0.22
CA MET A 76 -6.71 -0.21 -0.67
C MET A 76 -5.36 0.29 -0.14
N ALA A 77 -4.59 -0.63 0.42
CA ALA A 77 -3.23 -0.37 0.90
C ALA A 77 -2.24 -1.19 0.06
N TYR A 78 -1.23 -0.51 -0.45
CA TYR A 78 -0.15 -1.06 -1.24
C TYR A 78 1.13 -0.96 -0.42
N PRO A 79 1.57 -2.05 0.25
CA PRO A 79 2.80 -2.04 1.00
C PRO A 79 3.98 -1.79 0.07
N VAL A 80 4.76 -0.76 0.40
CA VAL A 80 5.96 -0.43 -0.34
C VAL A 80 7.17 -0.92 0.47
N ARG A 81 8.17 -1.47 -0.20
CA ARG A 81 9.40 -1.96 0.45
C ARG A 81 10.60 -1.35 -0.24
N ALA A 82 11.45 -0.66 0.53
CA ALA A 82 12.56 0.14 0.01
C ALA A 82 13.76 -0.69 -0.49
N ALA A 83 13.80 -1.99 -0.21
CA ALA A 83 14.84 -2.84 -0.73
C ALA A 83 14.31 -4.24 -0.99
N LEU A 84 14.99 -4.91 -1.91
CA LEU A 84 15.01 -6.36 -1.92
C LEU A 84 15.77 -6.86 -0.67
N GLU A 85 15.26 -6.62 0.54
CA GLU A 85 15.91 -7.00 1.80
C GLU A 85 16.14 -8.51 1.79
N THR A 86 17.34 -8.97 1.45
CA THR A 86 17.70 -10.37 1.22
C THR A 86 17.37 -11.28 2.39
N GLU A 87 17.34 -10.77 3.63
CA GLU A 87 16.97 -11.54 4.81
C GLU A 87 15.45 -11.72 4.99
N ARG A 88 14.64 -10.70 4.67
CA ARG A 88 13.16 -10.75 4.72
C ARG A 88 12.51 -11.18 3.41
N ASN A 89 13.24 -11.12 2.30
CA ASN A 89 12.79 -11.47 0.95
C ASN A 89 13.16 -12.89 0.51
N LYS A 90 13.70 -13.73 1.40
CA LYS A 90 13.76 -15.18 1.16
C LYS A 90 12.41 -15.77 0.73
N ALA A 91 11.30 -15.17 1.19
CA ALA A 91 9.94 -15.54 0.81
C ALA A 91 9.55 -15.16 -0.63
N ILE A 92 10.11 -14.06 -1.19
CA ILE A 92 9.80 -13.60 -2.55
C ILE A 92 10.71 -14.30 -3.56
N ALA A 93 11.99 -14.55 -3.23
CA ALA A 93 12.95 -15.31 -4.05
C ALA A 93 12.91 -14.94 -5.55
N LEU A 94 13.19 -13.68 -5.87
CA LEU A 94 13.25 -13.20 -7.25
C LEU A 94 14.45 -13.83 -7.99
N THR A 95 14.24 -14.23 -9.24
CA THR A 95 15.34 -14.51 -10.16
C THR A 95 15.96 -13.19 -10.66
N GLU A 96 17.19 -13.25 -11.19
CA GLU A 96 17.83 -12.06 -11.79
C GLU A 96 16.98 -11.47 -12.92
N GLN A 97 16.39 -12.32 -13.76
CA GLN A 97 15.52 -11.90 -14.85
C GLN A 97 14.26 -11.18 -14.33
N GLU A 98 13.63 -11.69 -13.26
CA GLU A 98 12.48 -11.03 -12.63
C GLU A 98 12.86 -9.67 -12.04
N ALA A 99 14.03 -9.58 -11.41
CA ALA A 99 14.54 -8.32 -10.87
C ALA A 99 14.83 -7.30 -11.98
N GLU A 100 15.40 -7.72 -13.11
CA GLU A 100 15.62 -6.82 -14.26
C GLU A 100 14.31 -6.29 -14.86
N ARG A 101 13.29 -7.13 -14.98
CA ARG A 101 11.97 -6.72 -15.48
C ARG A 101 11.33 -5.69 -14.56
N LEU A 102 11.40 -5.94 -13.25
CA LEU A 102 10.98 -4.98 -12.22
C LEU A 102 11.73 -3.65 -12.34
N ARG A 103 13.06 -3.65 -12.56
CA ARG A 103 13.88 -2.45 -12.81
C ARG A 103 13.50 -1.70 -14.09
N LYS A 104 12.96 -2.39 -15.09
CA LYS A 104 12.41 -1.78 -16.32
C LYS A 104 11.00 -1.22 -16.14
N GLY A 105 10.43 -1.31 -14.93
CA GLY A 105 9.08 -0.81 -14.61
C GLY A 105 7.96 -1.80 -14.93
N GLU A 106 8.29 -3.05 -15.27
CA GLU A 106 7.28 -4.06 -15.53
C GLU A 106 6.57 -4.53 -14.25
N VAL A 107 5.31 -4.92 -14.38
CA VAL A 107 4.58 -5.68 -13.35
C VAL A 107 4.83 -7.17 -13.55
N ILE A 108 5.31 -7.87 -12.52
CA ILE A 108 5.49 -9.32 -12.54
C ILE A 108 4.54 -10.02 -11.58
N GLN A 109 4.15 -11.25 -11.89
CA GLN A 109 3.38 -12.10 -10.99
C GLN A 109 4.32 -13.11 -10.32
N LYS A 110 4.33 -13.16 -8.99
CA LYS A 110 5.20 -14.04 -8.20
C LYS A 110 4.40 -14.90 -7.24
N ALA A 111 4.78 -16.18 -7.14
CA ALA A 111 4.33 -17.04 -6.06
C ALA A 111 5.20 -16.76 -4.83
N VAL A 112 4.58 -16.26 -3.76
CA VAL A 112 5.23 -15.90 -2.50
C VAL A 112 4.73 -16.84 -1.43
N ASP A 113 5.66 -17.47 -0.71
CA ASP A 113 5.33 -18.27 0.47
C ASP A 113 5.19 -17.35 1.68
N VAL A 114 3.99 -17.28 2.24
CA VAL A 114 3.69 -16.51 3.45
C VAL A 114 3.27 -17.51 4.52
N ASN A 115 4.17 -17.83 5.45
CA ASN A 115 3.92 -18.76 6.56
C ASN A 115 3.44 -20.17 6.11
N GLY A 116 3.96 -20.69 4.99
CA GLY A 116 3.60 -22.00 4.44
C GLY A 116 2.44 -21.96 3.42
N GLU A 117 1.82 -20.80 3.24
CA GLU A 117 0.76 -20.61 2.24
C GLU A 117 1.31 -19.93 0.98
N LYS A 118 1.16 -20.58 -0.17
CA LYS A 118 1.58 -20.03 -1.47
C LYS A 118 0.53 -19.07 -2.00
N THR A 119 0.83 -17.78 -1.92
CA THR A 119 -0.01 -16.71 -2.46
C THR A 119 0.54 -16.18 -3.79
N ARG A 120 -0.33 -15.79 -4.72
CA ARG A 120 0.07 -15.12 -5.95
C ARG A 120 -0.02 -13.61 -5.75
N GLN A 121 1.10 -12.92 -5.93
CA GLN A 121 1.20 -11.47 -5.75
C GLN A 121 1.67 -10.81 -7.04
N TYR A 122 1.17 -9.60 -7.30
CA TYR A 122 1.69 -8.74 -8.36
C TYR A 122 2.71 -7.78 -7.76
N LEU A 123 3.88 -7.71 -8.36
CA LEU A 123 5.01 -6.90 -7.89
C LEU A 123 5.36 -5.86 -8.96
N GLN A 124 5.67 -4.65 -8.52
CA GLN A 124 6.18 -3.57 -9.34
C GLN A 124 7.19 -2.77 -8.50
N LEU A 125 8.24 -2.22 -9.13
CA LEU A 125 9.07 -1.24 -8.43
C LEU A 125 8.37 0.10 -8.35
N ASP A 126 8.47 0.69 -7.17
CA ASP A 126 7.96 2.01 -6.93
C ASP A 126 9.07 3.04 -7.22
N PRO A 127 8.90 3.95 -8.20
CA PRO A 127 9.92 4.94 -8.51
C PRO A 127 10.21 5.89 -7.33
N GLU A 128 9.30 6.02 -6.37
CA GLU A 128 9.50 6.86 -5.17
C GLU A 128 10.47 6.22 -4.16
N THR A 129 10.73 4.91 -4.21
CA THR A 129 11.61 4.24 -3.24
C THR A 129 13.10 4.31 -3.57
N LYS A 130 13.48 4.78 -4.76
CA LYS A 130 14.87 4.83 -5.24
C LYS A 130 15.63 3.49 -5.08
N SER A 131 14.93 2.36 -5.22
CA SER A 131 15.49 1.00 -5.13
C SER A 131 16.25 0.56 -6.39
#